data_AF-A0A926SND2-F1
#
_entry.id   AF-A0A926SND2-F1
#
_cell.length_a   1.000
_cell.length_b   1.000
_cell.length_c   1.000
_cell.angle_alpha   90.00
_cell.angle_beta   90.00
_cell.angle_gamma   90.00
#
_symmetry.space_group_name_H-M   'P 1'
#
loop_
_entity.id
_entity.type
_entity.pdbx_description
1 polymer ?
#
loop_
_entity_poly.entity_id
_entity_poly.type
_entity_poly.pdbx_seq_one_letter_code
_entity_poly.pdbx_strand_id
1 'polypeptide(L)'
;MTRDAAISHAQLEQLQMINRSGEHLLMLINDVLEMSKIEAGRTTLNENSFSLYQLLQSNAKGLELTFEQNGNVPEYLQADEGKLRQVLINLIGNAIKFTAS
;
A
#
# COMPACT_ATOMS: atom_id res chain seq x y z
N MET A 1 -27.82 -13.86 28.95
CA MET A 1 -26.79 -12.97 28.37
C MET A 1 -25.46 -13.30 29.03
N THR A 2 -24.81 -14.37 28.57
CA THR A 2 -23.54 -14.85 29.10
C THR A 2 -22.43 -14.14 28.32
N ARG A 3 -21.73 -13.21 28.99
CA ARG A 3 -20.50 -12.63 28.48
C ARG A 3 -19.41 -13.67 28.71
N ASP A 4 -19.07 -14.43 27.68
CA ASP A 4 -17.86 -15.26 27.68
C ASP A 4 -16.63 -14.36 27.62
N ALA A 5 -16.22 -13.90 28.80
CA ALA A 5 -15.08 -13.01 29.01
C ALA A 5 -13.79 -13.82 29.19
N ALA A 6 -13.36 -14.51 28.12
CA ALA A 6 -11.98 -14.96 27.95
C ALA A 6 -11.82 -15.44 26.50
N ILE A 7 -11.51 -14.52 25.58
CA ILE A 7 -11.05 -14.92 24.23
C ILE A 7 -9.75 -15.69 24.44
N SER A 8 -9.75 -16.98 24.10
CA SER A 8 -8.54 -17.80 24.21
C SER A 8 -7.49 -17.32 23.20
N HIS A 9 -6.21 -17.59 23.46
CA HIS A 9 -5.16 -17.14 22.55
C HIS A 9 -5.35 -17.68 21.12
N ALA A 10 -5.84 -18.92 21.00
CA ALA A 10 -6.20 -19.53 19.72
C ALA A 10 -7.38 -18.83 19.01
N GLN A 11 -8.39 -18.38 19.76
CA GLN A 11 -9.49 -17.60 19.20
C GLN A 11 -9.03 -16.21 18.73
N LEU A 12 -8.09 -15.60 19.44
CA LEU A 12 -7.49 -14.32 19.03
C LEU A 12 -6.68 -14.50 17.73
N GLU A 13 -5.89 -15.57 17.61
CA GLU A 13 -5.15 -15.89 16.38
C GLU A 13 -6.10 -16.17 15.20
N GLN A 14 -7.19 -16.90 15.42
CA GLN A 14 -8.22 -17.13 14.40
C GLN A 14 -8.88 -15.83 13.96
N LEU A 15 -9.25 -14.96 14.91
CA LEU A 15 -9.80 -13.63 14.59
C LEU A 15 -8.82 -12.77 13.81
N GLN A 16 -7.53 -12.80 14.16
CA GLN A 16 -6.49 -12.10 13.40
C GLN A 16 -6.34 -12.66 11.99
N MET A 17 -6.38 -13.98 11.81
CA MET A 17 -6.33 -14.59 10.48
C MET A 17 -7.53 -14.20 9.63
N ILE A 18 -8.75 -14.21 10.20
CA ILE A 18 -9.97 -13.78 9.53
C ILE A 18 -9.85 -12.31 9.12
N ASN A 19 -9.36 -11.45 10.03
CA ASN A 19 -9.21 -10.02 9.76
C ASN A 19 -8.21 -9.77 8.61
N ARG A 20 -7.01 -10.37 8.67
CA ARG A 20 -6.01 -10.26 7.59
C ARG A 20 -6.54 -10.77 6.24
N SER A 21 -7.28 -11.88 6.25
CA SER A 21 -7.88 -12.43 5.03
C SER A 21 -8.96 -11.50 4.47
N GLY A 22 -9.76 -10.88 5.34
CA GLY A 22 -10.77 -9.89 4.96
C GLY A 22 -10.16 -8.61 4.40
N GLU A 23 -9.11 -8.09 5.02
CA GLU A 23 -8.34 -6.94 4.51
C GLU A 23 -7.74 -7.25 3.13
N HIS A 24 -7.17 -8.44 2.96
CA HIS A 24 -6.61 -8.87 1.68
C HIS A 24 -7.68 -8.99 0.59
N LEU A 25 -8.83 -9.60 0.89
CA LEU A 25 -9.93 -9.70 -0.08
C LEU A 25 -10.49 -8.32 -0.45
N LEU A 26 -10.63 -7.43 0.53
CA LEU A 26 -11.08 -6.06 0.29
C LEU A 26 -10.11 -5.29 -0.61
N MET A 27 -8.81 -5.47 -0.43
CA MET A 27 -7.78 -4.93 -1.31
C MET A 27 -7.96 -5.42 -2.75
N LEU A 28 -8.13 -6.73 -2.95
CA LEU A 28 -8.36 -7.31 -4.29
C LEU A 28 -9.63 -6.77 -4.96
N ILE A 29 -10.72 -6.60 -4.20
CA ILE A 29 -11.96 -6.01 -4.72
C ILE A 29 -11.71 -4.56 -5.16
N ASN A 30 -11.01 -3.78 -4.33
CA ASN A 30 -10.69 -2.39 -4.66
C ASN A 30 -9.81 -2.28 -5.91
N ASP A 31 -8.83 -3.17 -6.08
CA ASP A 31 -7.96 -3.22 -7.26
C ASP A 31 -8.77 -3.49 -8.54
N VAL A 32 -9.71 -4.45 -8.49
CA VAL A 32 -10.60 -4.75 -9.62
C VAL A 32 -11.51 -3.56 -9.95
N LEU A 33 -12.05 -2.88 -8.94
CA LEU A 33 -12.88 -1.70 -9.13
C LEU A 33 -12.09 -0.52 -9.69
N GLU A 34 -10.85 -0.30 -9.26
CA GLU A 34 -9.97 0.71 -9.86
C GLU A 34 -9.68 0.39 -11.32
N MET A 35 -9.32 -0.85 -11.65
CA MET A 35 -9.07 -1.27 -13.03
C MET A 35 -10.31 -1.03 -13.91
N SER A 36 -11.50 -1.40 -13.40
CA SER A 36 -12.77 -1.17 -14.11
C SER A 36 -13.06 0.32 -14.35
N LYS A 37 -12.71 1.21 -13.41
CA LYS A 37 -12.83 2.66 -13.58
C LYS A 37 -11.86 3.18 -14.64
N ILE A 38 -10.63 2.66 -14.68
CA ILE A 38 -9.61 3.03 -15.65
C ILE A 38 -10.06 2.61 -17.07
N GLU A 39 -10.50 1.36 -17.24
CA GLU A 39 -10.97 0.84 -18.54
C GLU A 39 -12.21 1.58 -19.05
N ALA A 40 -13.09 2.01 -18.14
CA ALA A 40 -14.27 2.80 -18.49
C ALA A 40 -13.97 4.30 -18.70
N GLY A 41 -12.71 4.74 -18.59
CA GLY A 41 -12.30 6.14 -18.71
C GLY A 41 -12.87 7.06 -17.62
N ARG A 42 -13.27 6.51 -16.47
CA ARG A 42 -13.87 7.25 -15.35
C ARG A 42 -12.87 7.57 -14.25
N THR A 43 -11.60 7.22 -14.43
CA THR A 43 -10.55 7.52 -13.47
C THR A 43 -10.14 8.97 -13.58
N THR A 44 -10.16 9.66 -12.44
CA THR A 44 -9.63 11.02 -12.28
C THR A 44 -8.38 10.96 -11.41
N LEU A 45 -7.36 11.73 -11.76
CA LEU A 45 -6.20 11.95 -10.90
C LEU A 45 -6.53 13.08 -9.92
N ASN A 46 -6.25 12.88 -8.64
CA ASN A 46 -6.28 13.94 -7.65
C ASN A 46 -4.89 14.53 -7.51
N GLU A 47 -4.53 15.44 -8.43
CA GLU A 47 -3.19 16.02 -8.45
C GLU A 47 -2.98 16.96 -7.27
N ASN A 48 -1.94 16.68 -6.47
CA ASN A 48 -1.45 17.54 -5.42
C ASN A 48 0.06 17.78 -5.59
N SER A 49 0.56 18.85 -4.98
CA SER A 49 2.00 19.08 -4.87
C SER A 49 2.53 18.37 -3.64
N PHE A 50 3.52 17.49 -3.82
CA PHE A 50 4.13 16.73 -2.72
C PHE A 50 5.62 16.49 -2.95
N SER A 51 6.36 16.24 -1.86
CA SER A 51 7.79 15.88 -1.94
C SER A 51 7.95 14.39 -2.26
N LEU A 52 8.60 14.09 -3.39
CA LEU A 52 8.91 12.70 -3.76
C LEU A 52 9.81 12.04 -2.72
N TYR A 53 10.78 12.78 -2.17
CA TYR A 53 11.71 12.27 -1.17
C TYR A 53 10.98 11.85 0.12
N GLN A 54 10.05 12.67 0.60
CA GLN A 54 9.24 12.33 1.79
C GLN A 54 8.35 11.12 1.54
N LEU A 55 7.76 11.03 0.34
CA LEU A 55 6.96 9.87 -0.07
C LEU A 55 7.81 8.60 0.00
N LEU A 56 8.99 8.61 -0.62
CA LEU A 56 9.91 7.46 -0.65
C LEU A 56 10.39 7.04 0.75
N GLN A 57 10.81 7.99 1.59
CA GLN A 57 11.22 7.73 2.98
C GLN A 57 10.11 7.10 3.82
N SER A 58 8.86 7.57 3.67
CA SER A 58 7.73 7.04 4.43
C SER A 58 7.39 5.57 4.14
N ASN A 59 7.82 5.05 2.98
CA ASN A 59 7.58 3.67 2.54
C ASN A 59 8.73 2.71 2.91
N ALA A 60 9.83 3.19 3.51
CA ALA A 60 11.02 2.40 3.85
C ALA A 60 10.89 1.55 5.14
N LYS A 61 9.67 1.31 5.66
CA LYS A 61 9.50 0.68 6.98
C LYS A 61 10.07 -0.75 7.00
N GLY A 62 11.20 -0.91 7.69
CA GLY A 62 11.85 -2.20 7.95
C GLY A 62 12.87 -2.64 6.90
N LEU A 63 13.19 -1.79 5.91
CA LEU A 63 14.12 -2.09 4.82
C LEU A 63 15.08 -0.93 4.57
N GLU A 64 16.32 -1.25 4.26
CA GLU A 64 17.29 -0.26 3.80
C GLU A 64 17.02 0.04 2.31
N LEU A 65 16.34 1.16 2.05
CA LEU A 65 16.12 1.66 0.70
C LEU A 65 17.20 2.70 0.38
N THR A 66 18.02 2.42 -0.64
CA THR A 66 18.95 3.40 -1.20
C THR A 66 18.27 4.15 -2.33
N PHE A 67 18.26 5.49 -2.24
CA PHE A 67 17.69 6.35 -3.27
C PHE A 67 18.80 7.06 -4.03
N GLU A 68 18.99 6.72 -5.31
CA GLU A 68 19.87 7.46 -6.22
C GLU A 68 19.04 8.44 -7.05
N GLN A 69 19.10 9.73 -6.69
CA GLN A 69 18.44 10.79 -7.43
C GLN A 69 19.42 11.47 -8.37
N ASN A 70 19.08 11.55 -9.66
CA ASN A 70 19.79 12.41 -10.59
C ASN A 70 19.42 13.88 -10.30
N GLY A 71 20.38 14.81 -10.36
CA GLY A 71 20.18 16.24 -10.05
C GLY A 71 19.09 16.96 -10.86
N ASN A 72 18.55 16.31 -11.90
CA ASN A 72 17.44 16.83 -12.71
C ASN A 72 16.04 16.48 -12.16
N VAL A 73 15.93 15.69 -11.09
CA VAL A 73 14.63 15.33 -10.52
C VAL A 73 14.17 16.45 -9.58
N PRO A 74 12.99 17.06 -9.80
CA PRO A 74 12.49 18.14 -8.95
C PRO A 74 12.16 17.66 -7.54
N GLU A 75 12.31 18.54 -6.56
CA GLU A 75 12.04 18.25 -5.14
C GLU A 75 10.55 18.00 -4.87
N TYR A 76 9.69 18.71 -5.62
CA TYR A 76 8.24 18.59 -5.56
C TYR A 76 7.69 18.11 -6.91
N LEU A 77 6.74 17.19 -6.85
CA LEU A 77 5.98 16.70 -8.01
C LEU A 77 4.54 17.17 -7.93
N GLN A 78 3.93 17.36 -9.09
CA GLN A 78 2.50 17.59 -9.23
C GLN A 78 1.90 16.34 -9.87
N ALA A 79 1.28 15.50 -9.05
CA ALA A 79 0.72 14.21 -9.45
C ALA A 79 -0.27 13.72 -8.38
N ASP A 80 -0.91 12.58 -8.59
CA ASP A 80 -1.71 11.92 -7.55
C ASP A 80 -0.79 11.15 -6.59
N GLU A 81 -0.48 11.75 -5.43
CA GLU A 81 0.39 11.15 -4.42
C GLU A 81 -0.09 9.76 -3.97
N GLY A 82 -1.41 9.58 -3.81
CA GLY A 82 -2.00 8.34 -3.33
C GLY A 82 -1.78 7.19 -4.32
N LYS A 83 -2.03 7.44 -5.60
CA LYS A 83 -1.77 6.47 -6.65
C LYS A 83 -0.28 6.17 -6.81
N LEU A 84 0.58 7.19 -6.75
CA LEU A 84 2.02 6.98 -6.84
C LEU A 84 2.56 6.16 -5.65
N ARG A 85 2.06 6.43 -4.44
CA ARG A 85 2.36 5.62 -3.25
C ARG A 85 2.00 4.16 -3.45
N GLN A 86 0.82 3.88 -3.99
CA GLN A 86 0.38 2.50 -4.26
C GLN A 86 1.30 1.80 -5.26
N VAL A 87 1.69 2.49 -6.35
CA VAL A 87 2.65 1.96 -7.32
C VAL A 87 3.97 1.60 -6.64
N LEU A 88 4.52 2.50 -5.81
CA LEU A 88 5.76 2.27 -5.08
C LEU A 88 5.64 1.08 -4.12
N ILE A 89 4.56 0.98 -3.34
CA ILE A 89 4.31 -0.14 -2.43
C ILE A 89 4.26 -1.47 -3.20
N ASN A 90 3.58 -1.51 -4.35
CA ASN A 90 3.49 -2.71 -5.16
C ASN A 90 4.87 -3.14 -5.72
N LEU A 91 5.66 -2.18 -6.20
CA LEU A 91 7.00 -2.46 -6.71
C LEU A 91 7.98 -2.90 -5.61
N ILE A 92 7.99 -2.21 -4.47
CA ILE A 92 8.82 -2.55 -3.31
C ILE A 92 8.40 -3.91 -2.74
N GLY A 93 7.09 -4.15 -2.60
CA GLY A 93 6.53 -5.42 -2.16
C GLY A 93 6.98 -6.58 -3.05
N ASN A 94 6.94 -6.37 -4.37
CA ASN A 94 7.46 -7.33 -5.33
C ASN A 94 8.98 -7.52 -5.18
N ALA A 95 9.75 -6.44 -5.05
CA ALA A 95 11.20 -6.53 -4.87
C ALA A 95 11.57 -7.36 -3.63
N ILE A 96 10.91 -7.13 -2.48
CA ILE A 96 11.13 -7.92 -1.27
C ILE A 96 10.75 -9.39 -1.48
N LYS A 97 9.58 -9.64 -2.07
CA LYS A 97 9.05 -11.00 -2.28
C LYS A 97 9.94 -11.83 -3.21
N PHE A 98 10.59 -11.19 -4.19
CA PHE A 98 11.35 -11.84 -5.24
C PHE A 98 12.87 -11.69 -5.11
N THR A 99 13.37 -10.99 -4.08
CA THR A 99 14.79 -10.98 -3.75
C THR A 99 15.08 -12.11 -2.76
N ALA A 100 16.03 -12.98 -3.11
CA ALA A 100 16.42 -14.09 -2.25
C ALA A 100 16.98 -13.56 -0.92
N SER A 101 16.45 -14.07 0.20
CA SER A 101 16.99 -13.87 1.54
C SER A 101 18.32 -14.61 1.74
#